data_AF-E0VY28-F1
#
_entry.id   AF-E0VY28-F1
#
_cell.length_a   1.000
_cell.length_b   1.000
_cell.length_c   1.000
_cell.angle_alpha   90.00
_cell.angle_beta   90.00
_cell.angle_gamma   90.00
#
_symmetry.space_group_name_H-M   'P 1'
#
loop_
_entity.id
_entity.type
_entity.pdbx_description
1 polymer ?
#
loop_
_entity_poly.entity_id
_entity_poly.type
_entity_poly.pdbx_seq_one_letter_code
_entity_poly.pdbx_strand_id
1 'polypeptide(L)'
;MKGRRRKRTTIKVYAKCLRSDIEYKTLGITYQTTCREVVSSLLNKYRMRHRDPNLFYLTMEVTVRKAGLKTVLALDEEARPAALQSCHPKGDSKFSLQMRRGGLVKIYDSVLMPNSHYKSLLIAERTTVDELIAILLKCYNSQERVEQFSLYEVCEDQEYQRKLHPDDCPLQVQHTWLRDLNFHFLVKRNADYRRSKNSWSSSEPSNLPSSSSSSSSSCTRNEARSSLSSSSSVCSSRSSSSGEERTTSMRYSCYSEYDNYFYI
;
A
#
# COMPACT_ATOMS: atom_id res chain seq x y z
N MET A 1 15.41 -25.10 -25.43
CA MET A 1 14.63 -23.92 -25.86
C MET A 1 15.45 -22.64 -25.67
N LYS A 2 15.72 -21.89 -26.74
CA LYS A 2 16.43 -20.59 -26.67
C LYS A 2 15.47 -19.56 -26.04
N GLY A 3 15.79 -19.06 -24.85
CA GLY A 3 14.99 -18.07 -24.13
C GLY A 3 14.77 -16.82 -24.99
N ARG A 4 13.53 -16.55 -25.36
CA ARG A 4 13.14 -15.39 -26.16
C ARG A 4 13.45 -14.12 -25.34
N ARG A 5 14.53 -13.41 -25.66
CA ARG A 5 14.87 -12.12 -25.01
C ARG A 5 13.67 -11.18 -25.13
N ARG A 6 13.11 -10.76 -23.99
CA ARG A 6 12.03 -9.77 -23.96
C ARG A 6 12.55 -8.47 -24.60
N LYS A 7 11.84 -7.93 -25.59
CA LYS A 7 12.20 -6.66 -26.26
C LYS A 7 12.22 -5.54 -25.22
N ARG A 8 13.34 -4.82 -25.14
CA ARG A 8 13.53 -3.68 -24.22
C ARG A 8 13.53 -2.37 -25.00
N THR A 9 13.12 -1.29 -24.34
CA THR A 9 13.20 0.08 -24.84
C THR A 9 13.61 1.01 -23.71
N THR A 10 13.82 2.29 -24.02
CA THR A 10 14.08 3.33 -23.03
C THR A 10 12.98 4.38 -23.02
N ILE A 11 12.67 4.88 -21.83
CA ILE A 11 11.77 6.01 -21.61
C ILE A 11 12.51 7.08 -20.81
N LYS A 12 12.20 8.36 -21.05
CA LYS A 12 12.64 9.47 -20.21
C LYS A 12 11.51 9.84 -19.25
N VAL A 13 11.78 9.85 -17.96
CA VAL A 13 10.82 10.26 -16.93
C VAL A 13 11.34 11.49 -16.19
N TYR A 14 10.62 12.60 -16.30
CA TYR A 14 10.90 13.82 -15.55
C TYR A 14 10.44 13.62 -14.10
N ALA A 15 11.35 13.73 -13.13
CA ALA A 15 11.09 13.33 -11.74
C ALA A 15 11.49 14.43 -10.74
N LYS A 16 11.27 15.69 -11.12
CA LYS A 16 11.55 16.88 -10.28
C LYS A 16 10.87 16.83 -8.91
N CYS A 17 9.74 16.12 -8.80
CA CYS A 17 9.03 15.92 -7.53
C CYS A 17 9.80 15.06 -6.52
N LEU A 18 10.85 14.33 -6.94
CA LEU A 18 11.73 13.59 -6.03
C LEU A 18 12.91 14.45 -5.61
N ARG A 19 13.63 15.06 -6.56
CA ARG A 19 14.63 16.09 -6.26
C ARG A 19 14.62 17.16 -7.34
N SER A 20 14.73 18.42 -6.93
CA SER A 20 14.68 19.59 -7.82
C SER A 20 15.85 19.68 -8.79
N ASP A 21 17.01 19.11 -8.43
CA ASP A 21 18.22 19.07 -9.25
C ASP A 21 18.17 18.02 -10.38
N ILE A 22 17.14 17.17 -10.42
CA ILE A 22 16.98 16.15 -11.44
C ILE A 22 16.03 16.66 -12.52
N GLU A 23 16.55 16.87 -13.72
CA GLU A 23 15.70 17.19 -14.86
C GLU A 23 14.86 15.97 -15.29
N TYR A 24 15.53 14.88 -15.68
CA TYR A 24 14.89 13.62 -16.05
C TYR A 24 15.79 12.42 -15.79
N LYS A 25 15.18 11.23 -15.74
CA LYS A 25 15.89 9.96 -15.73
C LYS A 25 15.50 9.08 -16.90
N THR A 26 16.51 8.60 -17.64
CA THR A 26 16.32 7.55 -18.65
C THR A 26 16.27 6.18 -17.98
N LEU A 27 15.21 5.42 -18.22
CA LEU A 27 14.98 4.08 -17.69
C LEU A 27 14.89 3.06 -18.82
N GLY A 28 15.59 1.93 -18.68
CA GLY A 28 15.48 0.80 -19.61
C GLY A 28 14.40 -0.18 -19.15
N ILE A 29 13.28 -0.23 -19.86
CA ILE A 29 12.08 -1.00 -19.48
C ILE A 29 11.65 -1.99 -20.57
N THR A 30 10.71 -2.86 -20.23
CA THR A 30 10.05 -3.75 -21.21
C THR A 30 8.69 -3.17 -21.62
N TYR A 31 8.10 -3.71 -22.68
CA TYR A 31 6.73 -3.33 -23.10
C TYR A 31 5.64 -3.76 -22.10
N GLN A 32 5.97 -4.64 -21.15
CA GLN A 32 5.07 -5.11 -20.10
C GLN A 32 5.23 -4.33 -18.80
N THR A 33 6.32 -3.55 -18.67
CA THR A 33 6.60 -2.79 -17.45
C THR A 33 5.50 -1.78 -17.21
N THR A 34 4.93 -1.80 -16.00
CA THR A 34 3.80 -0.95 -15.63
C THR A 34 4.25 0.37 -15.01
N CYS A 35 3.35 1.35 -14.93
CA CYS A 35 3.61 2.60 -14.21
C CYS A 35 3.99 2.36 -12.75
N ARG A 36 3.32 1.43 -12.05
CA ARG A 36 3.65 1.04 -10.67
C ARG A 36 5.09 0.54 -10.52
N GLU A 37 5.56 -0.27 -11.46
CA GLU A 37 6.94 -0.75 -11.50
C GLU A 37 7.94 0.38 -11.78
N VAL A 38 7.58 1.33 -12.65
CA VAL A 38 8.41 2.52 -12.92
C VAL A 38 8.54 3.40 -11.69
N VAL A 39 7.43 3.69 -10.99
CA VAL A 39 7.42 4.44 -9.72
C VAL A 39 8.37 3.76 -8.71
N SER A 40 8.18 2.47 -8.48
CA SER A 40 9.01 1.69 -7.55
C SER A 40 10.49 1.72 -7.93
N SER A 41 10.81 1.62 -9.23
CA SER A 41 12.17 1.70 -9.75
C SER A 41 12.81 3.06 -9.52
N LEU A 42 12.05 4.15 -9.69
CA LEU A 42 12.51 5.51 -9.45
C LEU A 42 12.78 5.74 -7.96
N LEU A 43 11.83 5.40 -7.09
CA LEU A 43 12.01 5.52 -5.63
C LEU A 43 13.23 4.74 -5.15
N ASN A 44 13.44 3.51 -5.64
CA ASN A 44 14.63 2.73 -5.32
C ASN A 44 15.92 3.42 -5.78
N LYS A 45 15.95 3.88 -7.05
CA LYS A 45 17.13 4.51 -7.65
C LYS A 45 17.55 5.79 -6.92
N TYR A 46 16.59 6.54 -6.40
CA TYR A 46 16.83 7.77 -5.63
C TYR A 46 16.89 7.55 -4.12
N ARG A 47 16.97 6.29 -3.65
CA ARG A 47 17.03 5.92 -2.22
C ARG A 47 15.84 6.42 -1.39
N MET A 48 14.68 6.59 -2.02
CA MET A 48 13.41 7.01 -1.41
C MET A 48 12.45 5.83 -1.16
N ARG A 49 12.99 4.65 -0.84
CA ARG A 49 12.19 3.42 -0.63
C ARG A 49 11.27 3.49 0.59
N HIS A 50 11.55 4.40 1.51
CA HIS A 50 10.76 4.67 2.71
C HIS A 50 9.59 5.64 2.45
N ARG A 51 9.45 6.15 1.21
CA ARG A 51 8.26 6.92 0.83
C ARG A 51 7.18 5.96 0.35
N ASP A 52 5.94 6.37 0.57
CA ASP A 52 4.78 5.65 0.09
C ASP A 52 4.71 5.70 -1.45
N PRO A 53 4.80 4.56 -2.16
CA PRO A 53 4.69 4.53 -3.62
C PRO A 53 3.31 4.96 -4.14
N ASN A 54 2.25 4.80 -3.36
CA ASN A 54 0.87 5.12 -3.76
C ASN A 54 0.62 6.64 -3.82
N LEU A 55 1.54 7.44 -3.25
CA LEU A 55 1.58 8.88 -3.45
C LEU A 55 2.06 9.28 -4.83
N PHE A 56 2.65 8.39 -5.63
CA PHE A 56 3.25 8.76 -6.90
C PHE A 56 2.53 8.12 -8.08
N TYR A 57 2.43 8.87 -9.17
CA TYR A 57 1.83 8.40 -10.40
C TYR A 57 2.54 9.03 -11.60
N LEU A 58 2.39 8.41 -12.76
CA LEU A 58 2.93 8.94 -14.00
C LEU A 58 1.87 9.76 -14.74
N THR A 59 2.33 10.81 -15.37
CA THR A 59 1.58 11.56 -16.38
C THR A 59 2.31 11.48 -17.71
N MET A 60 1.56 11.61 -18.79
CA MET A 60 2.07 11.67 -20.15
C MET A 60 1.56 12.93 -20.83
N GLU A 61 2.48 13.81 -21.20
CA GLU A 61 2.19 14.93 -22.10
C GLU A 61 2.27 14.42 -23.55
N VAL A 62 1.17 14.60 -24.29
CA VAL A 62 1.05 14.27 -25.72
C VAL A 62 0.87 15.57 -26.50
N THR A 63 1.68 15.77 -27.53
CA THR A 63 1.57 16.93 -28.42
C THR A 63 0.93 16.51 -29.75
N VAL A 64 -0.20 17.15 -30.11
CA VAL A 64 -0.84 16.96 -31.42
C VAL A 64 -0.38 18.05 -32.36
N ARG A 65 0.68 17.77 -33.13
CA ARG A 65 1.37 18.78 -33.99
C ARG A 65 0.43 19.54 -34.93
N LYS A 66 -0.56 18.85 -35.53
CA LYS A 66 -1.51 19.47 -36.47
C LYS A 66 -2.44 20.50 -35.82
N ALA A 67 -2.67 20.41 -34.51
CA ALA A 67 -3.60 21.27 -33.78
C ALA A 67 -2.89 22.22 -32.81
N GLY A 68 -1.56 22.13 -32.68
CA GLY A 68 -0.79 22.89 -31.66
C GLY A 68 -1.17 22.56 -30.21
N LEU A 69 -1.98 21.53 -29.99
CA LEU A 69 -2.53 21.20 -28.67
C LEU A 69 -1.57 20.30 -27.88
N LYS A 70 -1.41 20.62 -26.60
CA LYS A 70 -0.73 19.79 -25.61
C LYS A 70 -1.72 19.31 -24.57
N THR A 71 -1.81 18.00 -24.39
CA THR A 71 -2.68 17.39 -23.39
C THR A 71 -1.85 16.58 -22.41
N VAL A 72 -2.12 16.73 -21.11
CA VAL A 72 -1.48 15.93 -20.05
C VAL A 72 -2.48 14.88 -19.58
N LEU A 73 -2.10 13.62 -19.70
CA LEU A 73 -2.91 12.47 -19.30
C LEU A 73 -2.32 11.87 -18.03
N ALA A 74 -3.12 11.72 -16.97
CA ALA A 74 -2.76 10.88 -15.84
C ALA A 74 -2.83 9.42 -16.27
N LEU A 75 -1.80 8.63 -15.92
CA LEU A 75 -1.72 7.22 -16.27
C LEU A 75 -2.11 6.36 -15.07
N ASP A 76 -2.90 5.33 -15.34
CA ASP A 76 -3.20 4.28 -14.36
C ASP A 76 -1.93 3.50 -13.99
N GLU A 77 -1.96 2.84 -12.83
CA GLU A 77 -0.83 2.11 -12.26
C GLU A 77 -0.41 0.90 -13.11
N GLU A 78 -1.38 0.27 -13.77
CA GLU A 78 -1.21 -0.85 -14.70
C GLU A 78 -0.86 -0.42 -16.12
N ALA A 79 -0.94 0.89 -16.43
CA ALA A 79 -0.60 1.40 -17.75
C ALA A 79 0.85 1.10 -18.11
N ARG A 80 1.12 0.86 -19.39
CA ARG A 80 2.42 0.39 -19.89
C ARG A 80 3.11 1.49 -20.69
N PRO A 81 3.99 2.31 -20.07
CA PRO A 81 4.54 3.51 -20.70
C PRO A 81 5.32 3.22 -21.99
N ALA A 82 6.02 2.09 -22.09
CA ALA A 82 6.69 1.68 -23.33
C ALA A 82 5.72 1.41 -24.49
N ALA A 83 4.57 0.80 -24.20
CA ALA A 83 3.53 0.56 -25.20
C ALA A 83 2.89 1.89 -25.62
N LEU A 84 2.54 2.74 -24.65
CA LEU A 84 2.00 4.08 -24.92
C LEU A 84 2.95 4.91 -25.78
N GLN A 85 4.24 4.96 -25.43
CA GLN A 85 5.25 5.68 -26.21
C GLN A 85 5.36 5.17 -27.65
N SER A 86 5.14 3.88 -27.90
CA SER A 86 5.24 3.31 -29.25
C SER A 86 4.09 3.69 -30.18
N CYS A 87 2.96 4.15 -29.63
CA CYS A 87 1.81 4.62 -30.39
C CYS A 87 1.98 6.06 -30.90
N HIS A 88 3.01 6.78 -30.46
CA HIS A 88 3.26 8.18 -30.84
C HIS A 88 4.56 8.32 -31.64
N PRO A 89 4.66 9.33 -32.52
CA PRO A 89 5.92 9.67 -33.16
C PRO A 89 7.03 9.94 -32.13
N LYS A 90 8.27 9.58 -32.48
CA LYS A 90 9.43 9.78 -31.59
C LYS A 90 9.57 11.26 -31.21
N GLY A 91 9.54 11.53 -29.91
CA GLY A 91 9.70 12.88 -29.34
C GLY A 91 8.40 13.54 -28.88
N ASP A 92 7.23 12.98 -29.22
CA ASP A 92 5.93 13.61 -28.92
C ASP A 92 5.31 13.15 -27.58
N SER A 93 6.00 12.26 -26.86
CA SER A 93 5.57 11.73 -25.56
C SER A 93 6.56 12.08 -24.47
N LYS A 94 6.10 12.82 -23.46
CA LYS A 94 6.90 13.18 -22.28
C LYS A 94 6.25 12.63 -21.03
N PHE A 95 6.95 11.72 -20.35
CA PHE A 95 6.50 11.15 -19.08
C PHE A 95 7.02 11.96 -17.91
N SER A 96 6.16 12.28 -16.95
CA SER A 96 6.55 12.95 -15.71
C SER A 96 5.99 12.22 -14.50
N LEU A 97 6.82 12.01 -13.49
CA LEU A 97 6.40 11.55 -12.18
C LEU A 97 5.77 12.72 -11.44
N GLN A 98 4.59 12.49 -10.88
CA GLN A 98 3.82 13.45 -10.09
C GLN A 98 3.53 12.84 -8.72
N MET A 99 3.28 13.70 -7.73
CA MET A 99 2.85 13.31 -6.39
C MET A 99 1.39 13.68 -6.18
N ARG A 100 0.60 12.76 -5.64
CA ARG A 100 -0.79 12.95 -5.20
C ARG A 100 -0.78 13.59 -3.81
N ARG A 101 -1.94 14.14 -3.42
CA ARG A 101 -2.17 14.55 -2.03
C ARG A 101 -2.24 13.29 -1.15
N GLY A 102 -1.77 13.43 0.07
CA GLY A 102 -1.81 12.41 1.10
C GLY A 102 -2.06 13.03 2.47
N GLY A 103 -1.97 12.22 3.51
CA GLY A 103 -2.13 12.64 4.89
C GLY A 103 -1.03 12.10 5.79
N LEU A 104 -0.71 12.85 6.84
CA LEU A 104 0.25 12.44 7.85
C LEU A 104 -0.45 11.55 8.87
N VAL A 105 0.11 10.36 9.08
CA VAL A 105 -0.28 9.45 10.16
C VAL A 105 0.85 9.35 11.17
N LYS A 106 0.51 9.27 12.45
CA LYS A 106 1.45 9.04 13.56
C LYS A 106 1.35 7.59 14.01
N ILE A 107 2.47 6.90 14.06
CA ILE A 107 2.55 5.48 14.41
C ILE A 107 3.53 5.30 15.57
N TYR A 108 3.03 4.76 16.68
CA TYR A 108 3.87 4.31 17.79
C TYR A 108 4.49 2.96 17.43
N ASP A 109 5.81 2.92 17.35
CA ASP A 109 6.58 1.86 16.73
C ASP A 109 7.75 1.36 17.59
N SER A 110 7.64 1.52 18.91
CA SER A 110 8.63 1.11 19.90
C SER A 110 9.05 -0.37 19.78
N VAL A 111 8.19 -1.21 19.21
CA VAL A 111 8.46 -2.63 18.93
C VAL A 111 9.47 -2.87 17.79
N LEU A 112 9.66 -1.87 16.93
CA LEU A 112 10.64 -1.85 15.84
C LEU A 112 11.91 -1.09 16.24
N MET A 113 11.75 0.05 16.92
CA MET A 113 12.84 0.88 17.42
C MET A 113 12.62 1.18 18.91
N PRO A 114 13.28 0.43 19.81
CA PRO A 114 13.22 0.72 21.24
C PRO A 114 13.61 2.18 21.50
N ASN A 115 12.84 2.85 22.36
CA ASN A 115 12.98 4.28 22.70
C ASN A 115 12.52 5.29 21.62
N SER A 116 12.00 4.84 20.47
CA SER A 116 11.23 5.72 19.58
C SER A 116 9.90 6.08 20.23
N HIS A 117 9.51 7.37 20.20
CA HIS A 117 8.19 7.80 20.63
C HIS A 117 7.14 7.40 19.57
N TYR A 118 7.23 8.01 18.40
CA TYR A 118 6.39 7.70 17.25
C TYR A 118 7.13 8.05 15.96
N LYS A 119 6.76 7.39 14.88
CA LYS A 119 7.12 7.80 13.53
C LYS A 119 5.94 8.46 12.84
N SER A 120 6.19 9.57 12.16
CA SER A 120 5.20 10.20 11.28
C SER A 120 5.47 9.83 9.83
N LEU A 121 4.47 9.32 9.13
CA LEU A 121 4.56 8.95 7.73
C LEU A 121 3.50 9.70 6.92
N LEU A 122 3.91 10.30 5.81
CA LEU A 122 3.00 10.83 4.80
C LEU A 122 2.58 9.67 3.89
N ILE A 123 1.29 9.35 3.86
CA ILE A 123 0.74 8.24 3.08
C ILE A 123 -0.43 8.66 2.19
N ALA A 124 -0.69 7.90 1.14
CA ALA A 124 -1.87 8.07 0.30
C ALA A 124 -3.14 7.56 1.00
N GLU A 125 -4.30 8.05 0.56
CA GLU A 125 -5.61 7.65 1.09
C GLU A 125 -5.90 6.15 0.97
N ARG A 126 -5.32 5.49 -0.04
CA ARG A 126 -5.54 4.07 -0.34
C ARG A 126 -4.43 3.16 0.18
N THR A 127 -3.47 3.71 0.91
CA THR A 127 -2.38 2.90 1.47
C THR A 127 -2.94 2.02 2.56
N THR A 128 -2.76 0.72 2.39
CA THR A 128 -3.25 -0.30 3.31
C THR A 128 -2.37 -0.43 4.56
N VAL A 129 -2.86 -1.11 5.58
CA VAL A 129 -2.09 -1.42 6.80
C VAL A 129 -0.81 -2.19 6.46
N ASP A 130 -0.89 -3.21 5.61
CA ASP A 130 0.28 -4.00 5.21
C ASP A 130 1.34 -3.16 4.49
N GLU A 131 0.90 -2.26 3.58
CA GLU A 131 1.79 -1.33 2.91
C GLU A 131 2.42 -0.33 3.88
N LEU A 132 1.65 0.20 4.84
CA LEU A 132 2.15 1.10 5.88
C LEU A 132 3.24 0.42 6.72
N ILE A 133 3.01 -0.81 7.18
CA ILE A 133 4.00 -1.61 7.92
C ILE A 133 5.22 -1.86 7.03
N ALA A 134 5.03 -2.20 5.75
CA ALA A 134 6.15 -2.38 4.82
C ALA A 134 6.98 -1.10 4.63
N ILE A 135 6.35 0.07 4.59
CA ILE A 135 7.04 1.37 4.53
C ILE A 135 7.82 1.61 5.83
N LEU A 136 7.19 1.37 6.99
CA LEU A 136 7.80 1.54 8.30
C LEU A 136 9.04 0.66 8.48
N LEU A 137 8.98 -0.60 8.06
CA LEU A 137 10.14 -1.51 8.06
C LEU A 137 11.27 -1.01 7.16
N LYS A 138 10.95 -0.44 5.99
CA LYS A 138 11.95 0.17 5.09
C LYS A 138 12.61 1.40 5.70
N CYS A 139 11.92 2.17 6.55
CA CYS A 139 12.52 3.30 7.27
C CYS A 139 13.66 2.85 8.19
N TYR A 140 13.55 1.65 8.76
CA TYR A 140 14.56 1.07 9.67
C TYR A 140 15.47 0.06 8.97
N ASN A 141 15.43 -0.03 7.65
CA ASN A 141 16.15 -1.02 6.86
C ASN A 141 15.91 -2.48 7.30
N SER A 142 14.79 -2.76 7.97
CA SER A 142 14.45 -4.09 8.46
C SER A 142 14.10 -5.04 7.32
N GLN A 143 14.51 -6.31 7.46
CA GLN A 143 14.17 -7.41 6.53
C GLN A 143 13.08 -8.33 7.08
N GLU A 144 12.48 -7.97 8.21
CA GLU A 144 11.36 -8.69 8.80
C GLU A 144 10.15 -8.70 7.84
N ARG A 145 9.29 -9.71 7.95
CA ARG A 145 8.09 -9.78 7.11
C ARG A 145 6.95 -8.98 7.74
N VAL A 146 6.12 -8.38 6.89
CA VAL A 146 4.95 -7.58 7.29
C VAL A 146 4.01 -8.35 8.22
N GLU A 147 3.79 -9.65 7.95
CA GLU A 147 2.85 -10.48 8.71
C GLU A 147 3.34 -10.81 10.13
N GLN A 148 4.57 -10.41 10.48
CA GLN A 148 5.08 -10.46 11.86
C GLN A 148 4.49 -9.34 12.73
N PHE A 149 3.79 -8.39 12.13
CA PHE A 149 3.26 -7.21 12.80
C PHE A 149 1.77 -7.05 12.57
N SER A 150 1.14 -6.22 13.39
CA SER A 150 -0.22 -5.76 13.20
C SER A 150 -0.34 -4.33 13.67
N LEU A 151 -1.18 -3.56 13.00
CA LEU A 151 -1.52 -2.20 13.37
C LEU A 151 -2.79 -2.21 14.22
N TYR A 152 -2.78 -1.41 15.26
CA TYR A 152 -3.92 -1.17 16.12
C TYR A 152 -4.26 0.31 16.10
N GLU A 153 -5.56 0.62 16.12
CA GLU A 153 -6.02 1.92 16.62
C GLU A 153 -6.24 1.79 18.14
N VAL A 154 -5.83 2.81 18.87
CA VAL A 154 -5.89 2.86 20.34
C VAL A 154 -6.43 4.21 20.75
N CYS A 155 -7.36 4.23 21.70
CA CYS A 155 -7.82 5.43 22.39
C CYS A 155 -7.55 5.27 23.89
N GLU A 156 -6.66 6.12 24.41
CA GLU A 156 -6.26 6.07 25.82
C GLU A 156 -7.40 6.48 26.75
N ASP A 157 -8.20 7.48 26.34
CA ASP A 157 -9.31 8.02 27.14
C ASP A 157 -10.41 7.00 27.44
N GLN A 158 -10.52 5.94 26.63
CA GLN A 158 -11.58 4.93 26.71
C GLN A 158 -11.05 3.51 26.96
N GLU A 159 -9.75 3.35 27.24
CA GLU A 159 -9.07 2.04 27.30
C GLU A 159 -9.40 1.15 26.07
N TYR A 160 -9.66 1.79 24.92
CA TYR A 160 -10.11 1.11 23.72
C TYR A 160 -8.91 0.75 22.85
N GLN A 161 -8.92 -0.48 22.34
CA GLN A 161 -7.97 -0.93 21.35
C GLN A 161 -8.61 -1.91 20.37
N ARG A 162 -8.35 -1.69 19.08
CA ARG A 162 -8.80 -2.58 18.01
C ARG A 162 -7.67 -2.88 17.03
N LYS A 163 -7.53 -4.15 16.67
CA LYS A 163 -6.65 -4.58 15.56
C LYS A 163 -7.31 -4.21 14.24
N LEU A 164 -6.56 -3.55 13.37
CA LEU A 164 -7.00 -3.23 12.01
C LEU A 164 -6.76 -4.40 11.07
N HIS A 165 -7.60 -4.53 10.05
CA HIS A 165 -7.43 -5.51 8.99
C HIS A 165 -6.25 -5.13 8.09
N PRO A 166 -5.48 -6.09 7.54
CA PRO A 166 -4.38 -5.81 6.60
C PRO A 166 -4.76 -4.89 5.43
N ASP A 167 -6.00 -5.01 4.95
CA ASP A 167 -6.54 -4.22 3.83
C ASP A 167 -7.20 -2.89 4.26
N ASP A 168 -7.32 -2.62 5.57
CA ASP A 168 -7.83 -1.32 6.03
C ASP A 168 -6.87 -0.21 5.60
N CYS A 169 -7.41 0.99 5.34
CA CYS A 169 -6.60 2.16 4.97
C CYS A 169 -6.41 3.07 6.20
N PRO A 170 -5.20 3.16 6.81
CA PRO A 170 -5.01 3.88 8.07
C PRO A 170 -5.39 5.36 8.00
N LEU A 171 -5.17 6.02 6.86
CA LEU A 171 -5.59 7.42 6.72
C LEU A 171 -7.12 7.56 6.76
N GLN A 172 -7.86 6.63 6.17
CA GLN A 172 -9.32 6.61 6.25
C GLN A 172 -9.80 6.32 7.67
N VAL A 173 -9.17 5.35 8.36
CA VAL A 173 -9.44 5.07 9.78
C VAL A 173 -9.23 6.33 10.62
N GLN A 174 -8.10 7.03 10.45
CA GLN A 174 -7.79 8.28 11.16
C GLN A 174 -8.86 9.36 10.94
N HIS A 175 -9.48 9.43 9.77
CA HIS A 175 -10.56 10.39 9.49
C HIS A 175 -11.87 10.09 10.21
N THR A 176 -12.05 8.86 10.71
CA THR A 176 -13.24 8.47 11.47
C THR A 176 -13.13 8.74 12.97
N TRP A 177 -11.94 9.08 13.45
CA TRP A 177 -11.71 9.35 14.88
C TRP A 177 -12.45 10.60 15.36
N LEU A 178 -13.00 10.51 16.57
CA LEU A 178 -13.63 11.64 17.24
C LEU A 178 -12.56 12.65 17.66
N ARG A 179 -12.78 13.93 17.35
CA ARG A 179 -11.78 14.99 17.54
C ARG A 179 -11.43 15.27 19.01
N ASP A 180 -12.34 14.94 19.91
CA ASP A 180 -12.19 15.20 21.35
C ASP A 180 -11.52 14.03 22.08
N LEU A 181 -11.21 12.94 21.39
CA LEU A 181 -10.56 11.76 21.94
C LEU A 181 -9.15 11.60 21.36
N ASN A 182 -8.23 11.13 22.20
CA ASN A 182 -6.86 10.93 21.82
C ASN A 182 -6.66 9.53 21.22
N PHE A 183 -6.83 9.45 19.90
CA PHE A 183 -6.53 8.25 19.13
C PHE A 183 -5.12 8.27 18.54
N HIS A 184 -4.50 7.09 18.50
CA HIS A 184 -3.24 6.88 17.81
C HIS A 184 -3.12 5.48 17.20
N PHE A 185 -2.21 5.33 16.24
CA PHE A 185 -1.83 4.02 15.73
C PHE A 185 -0.68 3.41 16.53
N LEU A 186 -0.76 2.12 16.83
CA LEU A 186 0.26 1.36 17.55
C LEU A 186 0.61 0.07 16.79
N VAL A 187 1.90 -0.17 16.55
CA VAL A 187 2.40 -1.41 15.94
C VAL A 187 2.73 -2.41 17.04
N LYS A 188 2.24 -3.64 16.89
CA LYS A 188 2.55 -4.77 17.78
C LYS A 188 3.12 -5.95 17.01
N ARG A 189 3.98 -6.74 17.65
CA ARG A 189 4.49 -8.03 17.13
C ARG A 189 3.44 -9.13 17.31
N ASN A 190 3.26 -9.96 16.29
CA ASN A 190 2.40 -11.13 16.32
C ASN A 190 3.15 -12.30 16.96
N ALA A 191 2.70 -12.77 18.13
CA ALA A 191 3.35 -13.86 18.86
C ALA A 191 3.37 -15.19 18.07
N ASP A 192 2.30 -15.49 17.34
CA ASP A 192 2.09 -16.81 16.72
C ASP A 192 2.71 -16.99 15.34
N TYR A 193 3.27 -15.92 14.76
CA TYR A 193 3.86 -15.98 13.42
C TYR A 193 4.94 -17.09 13.30
N ARG A 194 5.73 -17.31 14.36
CA ARG A 194 6.76 -18.36 14.37
C ARG A 194 6.20 -19.78 14.47
N ARG A 195 4.98 -19.98 15.03
CA ARG A 195 4.39 -21.32 15.21
C ARG A 195 3.73 -21.84 13.94
N SER A 196 3.09 -20.97 13.15
CA SER A 196 2.36 -21.40 11.94
C SER A 196 3.27 -22.06 10.89
N LYS A 197 4.52 -21.61 10.76
CA LYS A 197 5.46 -22.20 9.78
C LYS A 197 5.98 -23.59 10.15
N ASN A 198 5.88 -23.98 11.43
CA ASN A 198 6.29 -25.30 11.90
C ASN A 198 5.12 -26.31 11.91
N SER A 199 3.89 -25.88 11.64
CA SER A 199 2.70 -26.75 11.70
C SER A 199 2.46 -27.57 10.42
N TRP A 200 3.05 -27.19 9.28
CA TRP A 200 2.79 -27.82 7.96
C TRP A 200 4.01 -28.53 7.35
N SER A 201 4.94 -29.00 8.18
CA SER A 201 5.98 -29.94 7.76
C SER A 201 6.01 -31.14 8.70
N SER A 202 4.95 -31.94 8.68
CA SER A 202 4.95 -33.31 9.20
C SER A 202 3.80 -34.08 8.55
N SER A 203 4.03 -34.54 7.32
CA SER A 203 3.32 -35.70 6.79
C SER A 203 4.34 -36.56 6.07
N GLU A 204 5.15 -37.26 6.87
CA GLU A 204 5.93 -38.41 6.41
C GLU A 204 5.09 -39.66 6.65
N PRO A 205 4.91 -40.56 5.66
CA PRO A 205 4.07 -41.74 5.81
C PRO A 205 4.82 -42.80 6.63
N SER A 206 4.39 -43.02 7.87
CA SER A 206 4.91 -44.09 8.73
C SER A 206 4.29 -45.44 8.32
N ASN A 207 5.14 -46.30 7.76
CA ASN A 207 4.89 -47.74 7.63
C ASN A 207 4.84 -48.39 9.02
N LEU A 208 3.82 -49.22 9.24
CA LEU A 208 3.71 -50.14 10.38
C LEU A 208 4.80 -51.23 10.33
N PRO A 209 5.15 -51.82 11.49
CA PRO A 209 4.54 -53.14 11.76
C PRO A 209 4.01 -53.32 13.19
N SER A 210 3.08 -54.27 13.24
CA SER A 210 2.27 -54.81 14.33
C SER A 210 3.04 -55.42 15.52
N SER A 211 2.53 -55.21 16.74
CA SER A 211 2.37 -56.28 17.74
C SER A 211 1.35 -55.90 18.82
N SER A 212 0.72 -56.95 19.33
CA SER A 212 -0.48 -57.06 20.17
C SER A 212 -0.35 -56.52 21.59
N SER A 213 -1.43 -55.93 22.11
CA SER A 213 -2.02 -56.36 23.39
C SER A 213 -3.39 -55.75 23.62
N SER A 214 -4.29 -56.63 24.05
CA SER A 214 -5.67 -56.46 24.47
C SER A 214 -5.84 -55.47 25.62
N SER A 215 -6.87 -54.62 25.56
CA SER A 215 -7.65 -54.17 26.71
C SER A 215 -8.97 -53.56 26.25
N SER A 216 -10.06 -54.22 26.63
CA SER A 216 -11.45 -53.90 26.44
C SER A 216 -11.93 -52.78 27.38
N SER A 217 -12.64 -51.78 26.86
CA SER A 217 -13.77 -51.14 27.55
C SER A 217 -14.52 -50.15 26.65
N SER A 218 -15.81 -50.45 26.48
CA SER A 218 -16.95 -49.60 26.07
C SER A 218 -16.98 -48.23 26.78
N CYS A 219 -17.66 -47.14 26.36
CA CYS A 219 -18.99 -46.96 25.75
C CYS A 219 -19.24 -45.48 25.34
N THR A 220 -20.23 -45.27 24.46
CA THR A 220 -21.13 -44.09 24.25
C THR A 220 -20.51 -42.73 23.88
N ARG A 221 -20.58 -42.20 22.65
CA ARG A 221 -21.74 -41.72 21.84
C ARG A 221 -22.66 -40.74 22.59
N ASN A 222 -22.60 -39.45 22.24
CA ASN A 222 -23.76 -38.71 21.74
C ASN A 222 -23.38 -37.38 21.06
N GLU A 223 -23.87 -37.25 19.83
CA GLU A 223 -24.08 -35.99 19.11
C GLU A 223 -25.20 -35.18 19.79
N ALA A 224 -25.15 -33.85 19.64
CA ALA A 224 -26.37 -33.06 19.52
C ALA A 224 -26.10 -31.81 18.66
N ARG A 225 -26.71 -31.82 17.48
CA ARG A 225 -26.98 -30.67 16.62
C ARG A 225 -27.98 -29.73 17.31
N SER A 226 -27.89 -28.43 17.00
CA SER A 226 -29.10 -27.60 16.83
C SER A 226 -28.77 -26.36 16.00
N SER A 227 -29.81 -25.87 15.34
CA SER A 227 -29.85 -25.07 14.12
C SER A 227 -30.81 -23.89 14.29
N LEU A 228 -30.83 -23.00 13.28
CA LEU A 228 -31.83 -21.93 13.00
C LEU A 228 -31.56 -20.61 13.76
N SER A 229 -31.76 -19.39 13.25
CA SER A 229 -32.49 -18.86 12.08
C SER A 229 -32.14 -17.38 11.82
N SER A 230 -31.96 -17.02 10.54
CA SER A 230 -32.63 -15.94 9.79
C SER A 230 -33.07 -14.64 10.48
N SER A 231 -32.63 -13.49 9.95
CA SER A 231 -33.52 -12.44 9.41
C SER A 231 -32.75 -11.29 8.73
N SER A 232 -33.09 -11.07 7.48
CA SER A 232 -32.82 -9.89 6.65
C SER A 232 -33.62 -8.67 7.10
N SER A 233 -33.04 -7.48 7.03
CA SER A 233 -33.78 -6.23 6.94
C SER A 233 -33.06 -5.24 6.03
N VAL A 234 -33.72 -4.98 4.91
CA VAL A 234 -33.42 -3.99 3.88
C VAL A 234 -34.10 -2.69 4.31
N CYS A 235 -33.39 -1.56 4.29
CA CYS A 235 -34.05 -0.25 4.24
C CYS A 235 -33.32 0.65 3.25
N SER A 236 -34.08 1.06 2.24
CA SER A 236 -33.73 2.03 1.22
C SER A 236 -34.16 3.41 1.71
N SER A 237 -33.32 4.42 1.51
CA SER A 237 -33.77 5.81 1.48
C SER A 237 -32.94 6.60 0.47
N ARG A 238 -33.61 6.91 -0.64
CA ARG A 238 -33.27 7.96 -1.60
C ARG A 238 -33.47 9.32 -0.94
N SER A 239 -32.54 10.24 -1.18
CA SER A 239 -32.85 11.68 -1.17
C SER A 239 -31.97 12.39 -2.19
N SER A 240 -32.67 13.06 -3.10
CA SER A 240 -32.19 13.84 -4.24
C SER A 240 -32.41 15.32 -3.96
N SER A 241 -31.41 16.16 -4.21
CA SER A 241 -31.54 17.62 -4.46
C SER A 241 -30.14 18.15 -4.81
N SER A 242 -29.88 18.44 -6.08
CA SER A 242 -29.94 19.77 -6.73
C SER A 242 -28.69 20.61 -6.45
N GLY A 243 -27.97 20.92 -7.52
CA GLY A 243 -26.64 21.51 -7.49
C GLY A 243 -26.60 23.00 -7.24
N GLU A 244 -25.36 23.50 -7.18
CA GLU A 244 -24.97 24.83 -7.61
C GLU A 244 -23.45 24.83 -7.85
N GLU A 245 -23.08 25.12 -9.10
CA GLU A 245 -21.70 25.31 -9.53
C GLU A 245 -21.16 26.63 -8.98
N ARG A 246 -20.06 26.57 -8.23
CA ARG A 246 -19.18 27.74 -8.04
C ARG A 246 -17.75 27.37 -8.37
N THR A 247 -17.29 27.95 -9.47
CA THR A 247 -15.91 27.96 -9.94
C THR A 247 -15.05 28.76 -8.97
N THR A 248 -14.34 28.08 -8.07
CA THR A 248 -13.22 28.68 -7.33
C THR A 248 -11.91 28.15 -7.86
N SER A 249 -11.22 29.02 -8.61
CA SER A 249 -9.81 28.92 -9.00
C SER A 249 -8.95 28.71 -7.75
N MET A 250 -8.68 27.45 -7.43
CA MET A 250 -7.90 27.05 -6.27
C MET A 250 -6.42 27.22 -6.61
N ARG A 251 -5.84 28.32 -6.11
CA ARG A 251 -4.41 28.61 -6.18
C ARG A 251 -3.63 27.42 -5.62
N TYR A 252 -2.76 26.84 -6.43
CA TYR A 252 -1.73 25.89 -6.00
C TYR A 252 -0.77 26.61 -5.05
N SER A 253 -1.03 26.53 -3.74
CA SER A 253 -0.05 26.96 -2.74
C SER A 253 1.03 25.88 -2.63
N CYS A 254 2.26 26.32 -2.82
CA CYS A 254 3.47 25.51 -2.90
C CYS A 254 3.82 24.92 -1.52
N TYR A 255 4.04 23.61 -1.47
CA TYR A 255 4.31 22.78 -0.28
C TYR A 255 5.73 22.94 0.30
N SER A 256 6.30 24.15 0.31
CA SER A 256 7.68 24.37 0.78
C SER A 256 7.87 24.34 2.30
N GLU A 257 6.81 24.06 3.08
CA GLU A 257 6.88 24.15 4.55
C GLU A 257 7.12 22.80 5.25
N TYR A 258 7.12 21.67 4.51
CA TYR A 258 7.31 20.34 5.09
C TYR A 258 8.74 19.78 4.96
N ASP A 259 9.63 20.51 4.27
CA ASP A 259 11.03 20.08 4.08
C ASP A 259 11.89 20.16 5.36
N ASN A 260 11.36 20.69 6.47
CA ASN A 260 12.11 20.87 7.72
C ASN A 260 11.90 19.79 8.80
N TYR A 261 11.09 18.75 8.57
CA TYR A 261 10.84 17.71 9.59
C TYR A 261 11.57 16.38 9.36
N PHE A 262 12.49 16.29 8.39
CA PHE A 262 13.02 15.00 7.92
C PHE A 262 14.55 14.87 7.93
N TYR A 263 15.22 15.46 8.92
CA TYR A 263 16.61 15.12 9.24
C TYR A 263 16.80 14.87 10.74
N ILE A 264 16.42 13.68 11.19
CA ILE A 264 17.11 12.93 12.25
C ILE A 264 16.95 11.44 11.96
#